data_AF-Q9EVM3-F1
#
_entry.id   AF-Q9EVM3-F1
#
_cell.length_a   1.000
_cell.length_b   1.000
_cell.length_c   1.000
_cell.angle_alpha   90.00
_cell.angle_beta   90.00
_cell.angle_gamma   90.00
#
_symmetry.space_group_name_H-M   'P 1'
#
loop_
_entity.id
_entity.type
_entity.pdbx_description
1 polymer ?
#
loop_
_entity_poly.entity_id
_entity_poly.type
_entity_poly.pdbx_seq_one_letter_code
_entity_poly.pdbx_strand_id
1 'polypeptide(L)'
;EKWKVFRDASEAREELGLQSNSLAVLDALLSFYPENELRQDAQLVVSPSNAQLTLRAHGMAGATLRRHLALLVDSGLIVRKDSANGKRYARKNGAGEIENAFGFDLSPILARSEELALVAQKVVAARSAFRKAKENLTICRRDVRKLISAAMEEGADGNWAAVEAMYVDLVSRIPRSPTMSDVANILDEMELLREE
;
A
#
# COMPACT_ATOMS: atom_id res chain seq x y z
N GLU A 1 17.20 -7.93 0.71
CA GLU A 1 16.27 -9.00 0.26
C GLU A 1 15.22 -8.46 -0.72
N LYS A 2 15.06 -9.09 -1.90
CA LYS A 2 14.14 -8.64 -2.96
C LYS A 2 12.68 -8.60 -2.52
N TRP A 3 12.25 -9.58 -1.72
CA TRP A 3 10.86 -9.68 -1.27
C TRP A 3 10.51 -8.65 -0.20
N LYS A 4 11.50 -8.16 0.55
CA LYS A 4 11.30 -6.99 1.42
C LYS A 4 10.97 -5.76 0.60
N VAL A 5 11.77 -5.46 -0.43
CA VAL A 5 11.53 -4.29 -1.29
C VAL A 5 10.20 -4.40 -2.04
N PHE A 6 9.83 -5.61 -2.47
CA PHE A 6 8.51 -5.86 -3.04
C PHE A 6 7.36 -5.54 -2.07
N ARG A 7 7.47 -5.96 -0.80
CA ARG A 7 6.47 -5.63 0.23
C ARG A 7 6.40 -4.12 0.45
N ASP A 8 7.55 -3.46 0.55
CA ASP A 8 7.62 -2.01 0.71
C ASP A 8 6.92 -1.28 -0.46
N ALA A 9 7.21 -1.68 -1.71
CA ALA A 9 6.51 -1.17 -2.89
C ALA A 9 5.00 -1.49 -2.90
N SER A 10 4.62 -2.66 -2.38
CA SER A 10 3.21 -3.07 -2.28
C SER A 10 2.43 -2.23 -1.29
N GLU A 11 3.04 -1.89 -0.15
CA GLU A 11 2.45 -0.98 0.83
C GLU A 11 2.38 0.47 0.33
N ALA A 12 3.33 0.87 -0.51
CA ALA A 12 3.41 2.19 -1.13
C ALA A 12 2.66 2.31 -2.47
N ARG A 13 1.92 1.28 -2.91
CA ARG A 13 1.39 1.21 -4.29
C ARG A 13 0.56 2.44 -4.70
N GLU A 14 -0.23 2.99 -3.77
CA GLU A 14 -1.12 4.12 -4.05
C GLU A 14 -0.32 5.40 -4.28
N GLU A 15 0.69 5.66 -3.46
CA GLU A 15 1.65 6.76 -3.61
C GLU A 15 2.48 6.63 -4.91
N LEU A 16 2.71 5.40 -5.36
CA LEU A 16 3.41 5.10 -6.62
C LEU A 16 2.50 5.14 -7.85
N GLY A 17 1.19 5.40 -7.71
CA GLY A 17 0.23 5.35 -8.80
C GLY A 17 0.02 3.94 -9.39
N LEU A 18 0.33 2.90 -8.62
CA LEU A 18 0.28 1.50 -9.01
C LEU A 18 -1.02 0.81 -8.58
N GLN A 19 -1.39 -0.19 -9.36
CA GLN A 19 -2.56 -1.04 -9.11
C GLN A 19 -2.12 -2.44 -8.68
N SER A 20 -3.04 -3.23 -8.14
CA SER A 20 -2.80 -4.62 -7.71
C SER A 20 -2.16 -5.47 -8.82
N ASN A 21 -2.61 -5.29 -10.06
CA ASN A 21 -2.06 -5.97 -11.22
C ASN A 21 -0.63 -5.53 -11.55
N SER A 22 -0.26 -4.27 -11.27
CA SER A 22 1.13 -3.82 -11.41
C SER A 22 2.05 -4.57 -10.45
N LEU A 23 1.60 -4.79 -9.20
CA LEU A 23 2.35 -5.58 -8.22
C LEU A 23 2.47 -7.05 -8.63
N ALA A 24 1.41 -7.65 -9.21
CA ALA A 24 1.50 -9.03 -9.73
C ALA A 24 2.54 -9.16 -10.86
N VAL A 25 2.67 -8.13 -11.71
CA VAL A 25 3.71 -8.11 -12.76
C VAL A 25 5.10 -7.90 -12.16
N LEU A 26 5.23 -7.05 -11.14
CA LEU A 26 6.50 -6.84 -10.44
C LEU A 26 6.98 -8.10 -9.72
N ASP A 27 6.08 -8.78 -9.01
CA ASP A 27 6.31 -10.09 -8.38
C ASP A 27 6.80 -11.12 -9.42
N ALA A 28 6.09 -11.21 -10.55
CA ALA A 28 6.47 -12.06 -11.66
C ALA A 28 7.87 -11.72 -12.18
N LEU A 29 8.22 -10.44 -12.36
CA LEU A 29 9.58 -10.03 -12.78
C LEU A 29 10.65 -10.43 -11.76
N LEU A 30 10.44 -10.15 -10.47
CA LEU A 30 11.38 -10.47 -9.39
C LEU A 30 11.61 -11.98 -9.25
N SER A 31 10.60 -12.80 -9.55
CA SER A 31 10.72 -14.26 -9.55
C SER A 31 11.63 -14.80 -10.67
N PHE A 32 11.93 -14.03 -11.72
CA PHE A 32 12.92 -14.41 -12.74
C PHE A 32 14.36 -14.08 -12.33
N TYR A 33 14.54 -13.28 -11.28
CA TYR A 33 15.85 -13.07 -10.69
C TYR A 33 16.15 -14.21 -9.70
N PRO A 34 17.21 -15.01 -9.90
CA PRO A 34 17.42 -16.25 -9.14
C PRO A 34 17.76 -15.99 -7.68
N GLU A 35 18.60 -14.99 -7.41
CA GLU A 35 19.06 -14.69 -6.06
C GLU A 35 17.97 -14.03 -5.21
N ASN A 36 18.06 -14.18 -3.90
CA ASN A 36 17.15 -13.51 -2.97
C ASN A 36 17.56 -12.05 -2.69
N GLU A 37 18.81 -11.68 -2.99
CA GLU A 37 19.34 -10.34 -2.74
C GLU A 37 19.59 -9.60 -4.04
N LEU A 38 18.95 -8.44 -4.20
CA LEU A 38 19.31 -7.49 -5.24
C LEU A 38 20.55 -6.75 -4.76
N ARG A 39 21.64 -6.84 -5.52
CA ARG A 39 22.92 -6.21 -5.19
C ARG A 39 23.36 -5.27 -6.31
N GLN A 40 23.99 -4.16 -5.96
CA GLN A 40 24.40 -3.13 -6.92
C GLN A 40 25.49 -3.62 -7.89
N ASP A 41 26.32 -4.56 -7.46
CA ASP A 41 27.37 -5.20 -8.25
C ASP A 41 26.88 -6.40 -9.08
N ALA A 42 25.60 -6.76 -8.98
CA ALA A 42 25.01 -7.86 -9.73
C ALA A 42 24.31 -7.39 -11.02
N GLN A 43 24.20 -8.29 -11.99
CA GLN A 43 23.39 -8.05 -13.18
C GLN A 43 21.90 -8.17 -12.87
N LEU A 44 21.22 -7.03 -12.69
CA LEU A 44 19.80 -6.97 -12.30
C LEU A 44 18.83 -6.95 -13.49
N VAL A 45 19.23 -7.52 -14.63
CA VAL A 45 18.39 -7.57 -15.84
C VAL A 45 17.77 -8.95 -16.00
N VAL A 46 16.43 -9.00 -16.09
CA VAL A 46 15.67 -10.23 -16.36
C VAL A 46 15.03 -10.19 -17.74
N SER A 47 14.99 -11.33 -18.43
CA SER A 47 14.54 -11.41 -19.83
C SER A 47 13.41 -12.43 -20.07
N PRO A 48 12.33 -12.47 -19.27
CA PRO A 48 11.24 -13.42 -19.48
C PRO A 48 10.46 -13.10 -20.77
N SER A 49 9.88 -14.11 -21.42
CA SER A 49 8.92 -13.87 -22.49
C SER A 49 7.58 -13.35 -21.94
N ASN A 50 6.76 -12.70 -22.77
CA ASN A 50 5.42 -12.28 -22.32
C ASN A 50 4.55 -13.47 -21.90
N ALA A 51 4.72 -14.64 -22.52
CA ALA A 51 4.01 -15.86 -22.13
C ALA A 51 4.44 -16.33 -20.72
N GLN A 52 5.74 -16.27 -20.42
CA GLN A 52 6.26 -16.60 -19.08
C GLN A 52 5.80 -15.60 -18.02
N LEU A 53 5.77 -14.31 -18.33
CA LEU A 53 5.23 -13.28 -17.44
C LEU A 53 3.74 -13.48 -17.20
N THR A 54 2.95 -13.70 -18.24
CA THR A 54 1.51 -13.98 -18.12
C THR A 54 1.26 -15.20 -17.21
N LEU A 55 2.03 -16.27 -17.34
CA LEU A 55 1.89 -17.46 -16.50
C LEU A 55 2.09 -17.14 -15.01
N ARG A 56 3.13 -16.38 -14.67
CA ARG A 56 3.43 -16.01 -13.27
C ARG A 56 2.52 -14.90 -12.74
N ALA A 57 2.05 -14.00 -13.61
CA ALA A 57 1.06 -12.98 -13.30
C ALA A 57 -0.39 -13.52 -13.40
N HIS A 58 -0.62 -14.77 -12.99
CA HIS A 58 -1.94 -15.40 -12.87
C HIS A 58 -2.81 -15.36 -14.15
N GLY A 59 -2.21 -15.59 -15.31
CA GLY A 59 -2.95 -15.63 -16.58
C GLY A 59 -3.34 -14.25 -17.13
N MET A 60 -2.70 -13.17 -16.66
CA MET A 60 -2.97 -11.82 -17.13
C MET A 60 -2.91 -11.69 -18.65
N ALA A 61 -3.99 -11.18 -19.24
CA ALA A 61 -4.08 -10.93 -20.68
C ALA A 61 -2.93 -10.04 -21.17
N GLY A 62 -2.40 -10.32 -22.36
CA GLY A 62 -1.18 -9.67 -22.86
C GLY A 62 -1.28 -8.15 -23.00
N ALA A 63 -2.46 -7.60 -23.31
CA ALA A 63 -2.66 -6.14 -23.35
C ALA A 63 -2.57 -5.52 -21.94
N THR A 64 -3.22 -6.14 -20.96
CA THR A 64 -3.16 -5.75 -19.54
C THR A 64 -1.74 -5.86 -19.01
N LEU A 65 -1.02 -6.95 -19.33
CA LEU A 65 0.39 -7.13 -18.96
C LEU A 65 1.26 -5.97 -19.47
N ARG A 66 1.13 -5.59 -20.75
CA ARG A 66 1.89 -4.47 -21.33
C ARG A 66 1.55 -3.13 -20.67
N ARG A 67 0.28 -2.89 -20.36
CA ARG A 67 -0.14 -1.69 -19.61
C ARG A 67 0.53 -1.62 -18.24
N HIS A 68 0.52 -2.72 -17.48
CA HIS A 68 1.12 -2.74 -16.14
C HIS A 68 2.64 -2.69 -16.17
N LEU A 69 3.29 -3.25 -17.19
CA LEU A 69 4.71 -3.03 -17.42
C LEU A 69 5.03 -1.55 -17.67
N ALA A 70 4.20 -0.84 -18.44
CA ALA A 70 4.36 0.60 -18.64
C ALA A 70 4.22 1.36 -17.32
N LEU A 71 3.21 1.06 -16.50
CA LEU A 71 3.06 1.67 -15.17
C LEU A 71 4.26 1.43 -14.25
N LEU A 72 4.89 0.25 -14.30
CA LEU A 72 6.11 -0.04 -13.54
C LEU A 72 7.33 0.76 -14.04
N VAL A 73 7.38 1.05 -15.34
CA VAL A 73 8.40 1.92 -15.93
C VAL A 73 8.13 3.38 -15.55
N ASP A 74 6.90 3.85 -15.71
CA ASP A 74 6.49 5.23 -15.43
C ASP A 74 6.66 5.58 -13.94
N SER A 75 6.37 4.62 -13.05
CA SER A 75 6.63 4.76 -11.62
C SER A 75 8.11 4.66 -11.25
N GLY A 76 9.00 4.35 -12.19
CA GLY A 76 10.45 4.27 -11.96
C GLY A 76 10.89 3.08 -11.11
N LEU A 77 10.11 1.98 -11.08
CA LEU A 77 10.51 0.75 -10.39
C LEU A 77 11.34 -0.18 -11.28
N ILE A 78 11.15 -0.12 -12.60
CA ILE A 78 11.93 -0.88 -13.57
C ILE A 78 12.28 0.00 -14.77
N VAL A 79 13.31 -0.39 -15.52
CA VAL A 79 13.61 0.19 -16.83
C VAL A 79 13.51 -0.89 -17.90
N ARG A 80 12.88 -0.55 -19.02
CA ARG A 80 12.85 -1.45 -20.18
C ARG A 80 14.13 -1.27 -21.00
N LYS A 81 14.88 -2.35 -21.17
CA LYS A 81 16.07 -2.42 -22.06
C LYS A 81 15.68 -3.12 -23.35
N ASP A 82 15.23 -2.35 -24.33
CA ASP A 82 14.90 -2.88 -25.66
C ASP A 82 16.16 -3.07 -26.51
N SER A 83 16.17 -4.10 -27.37
CA SER A 83 17.19 -4.25 -28.42
C SER A 83 16.75 -3.52 -29.68
N ALA A 84 17.72 -3.01 -30.45
CA ALA A 84 17.48 -2.29 -31.71
C ALA A 84 16.69 -3.11 -32.77
N ASN A 85 16.54 -4.44 -32.58
CA ASN A 85 15.85 -5.35 -33.50
C ASN A 85 14.59 -6.01 -32.90
N GLY A 86 14.14 -5.62 -31.71
CA GLY A 86 12.89 -6.14 -31.12
C GLY A 86 12.90 -7.64 -30.74
N LYS A 87 14.06 -8.33 -30.83
CA LYS A 87 14.26 -9.72 -30.39
C LYS A 87 15.17 -9.78 -29.16
N ARG A 88 14.77 -10.58 -28.16
CA ARG A 88 15.45 -10.79 -26.87
C ARG A 88 16.42 -11.97 -26.99
N TYR A 89 17.69 -11.68 -27.26
CA TYR A 89 18.77 -12.68 -27.13
C TYR A 89 19.91 -12.07 -26.32
N ALA A 90 20.42 -12.80 -25.33
CA ALA A 90 21.71 -12.48 -24.72
C ALA A 90 22.82 -12.87 -25.72
N ARG A 91 23.61 -11.90 -26.18
CA ARG A 91 24.85 -12.18 -26.91
C ARG A 91 25.95 -12.35 -25.87
N LYS A 92 26.53 -13.55 -25.79
CA LYS A 92 27.80 -13.77 -25.10
C LYS A 92 28.92 -13.34 -26.06
N ASN A 93 29.88 -12.55 -25.59
CA ASN A 93 31.09 -12.26 -26.35
C ASN A 93 31.98 -13.52 -26.44
N GLY A 94 33.06 -13.46 -27.24
CA GLY A 94 34.00 -14.58 -27.42
C GLY A 94 34.70 -15.07 -26.14
N ALA A 95 34.56 -14.34 -25.02
CA ALA A 95 35.06 -14.69 -23.70
C ALA A 95 33.95 -15.24 -22.75
N GLY A 96 32.70 -15.33 -23.21
CA GLY A 96 31.58 -15.85 -22.43
C GLY A 96 30.84 -14.82 -21.57
N GLU A 97 31.24 -13.55 -21.60
CA GLU A 97 30.60 -12.46 -20.85
C GLU A 97 29.41 -11.87 -21.63
N ILE A 98 28.36 -11.50 -20.89
CA ILE A 98 27.13 -10.91 -21.47
C ILE A 98 27.42 -9.43 -21.76
N GLU A 99 27.61 -9.11 -23.04
CA GLU A 99 28.03 -7.77 -23.48
C GLU A 99 26.85 -6.77 -23.50
N ASN A 100 25.61 -7.26 -23.65
CA ASN A 100 24.39 -6.44 -23.61
C ASN A 100 23.19 -7.28 -23.13
N ALA A 101 22.51 -6.83 -22.07
CA ALA A 101 21.33 -7.50 -21.51
C ALA A 101 20.04 -6.80 -21.95
N PHE A 102 19.23 -7.49 -22.76
CA PHE A 102 17.93 -6.99 -23.24
C PHE A 102 16.78 -7.60 -22.43
N GLY A 103 15.90 -6.78 -21.86
CA GLY A 103 14.89 -7.23 -20.90
C GLY A 103 14.35 -6.11 -20.02
N PHE A 104 14.16 -6.40 -18.73
CA PHE A 104 13.76 -5.44 -17.70
C PHE A 104 14.87 -5.32 -16.67
N ASP A 105 15.33 -4.10 -16.45
CA ASP A 105 16.32 -3.74 -15.45
C ASP A 105 15.63 -3.44 -14.11
N LEU A 106 16.00 -4.20 -13.09
CA LEU A 106 15.50 -4.10 -11.71
C LEU A 106 16.39 -3.20 -10.84
N SER A 107 17.48 -2.63 -11.34
CA SER A 107 18.31 -1.70 -10.56
C SER A 107 17.53 -0.50 -9.97
N PRO A 108 16.49 0.07 -10.61
CA PRO A 108 15.75 1.19 -10.02
C PRO A 108 15.05 0.82 -8.71
N ILE A 109 14.42 -0.36 -8.61
CA ILE A 109 13.75 -0.78 -7.37
C ILE A 109 14.74 -0.98 -6.22
N LEU A 110 15.96 -1.43 -6.52
CA LEU A 110 17.02 -1.54 -5.53
C LEU A 110 17.48 -0.14 -5.08
N ALA A 111 17.76 0.75 -6.03
CA ALA A 111 18.21 2.11 -5.75
C ALA A 111 17.21 2.90 -4.89
N ARG A 112 15.91 2.61 -5.05
CA ARG A 112 14.81 3.25 -4.31
C ARG A 112 14.36 2.47 -3.07
N SER A 113 15.06 1.40 -2.69
CA SER A 113 14.61 0.53 -1.61
C SER A 113 14.43 1.23 -0.26
N GLU A 114 15.29 2.20 0.06
CA GLU A 114 15.18 3.01 1.28
C GLU A 114 14.00 3.98 1.23
N GLU A 115 13.81 4.68 0.11
CA GLU A 115 12.66 5.55 -0.15
C GLU A 115 11.34 4.76 0.02
N LEU A 116 11.26 3.59 -0.63
CA LEU A 116 10.09 2.72 -0.56
C LEU A 116 9.82 2.24 0.87
N ALA A 117 10.86 1.89 1.63
CA ALA A 117 10.71 1.48 3.03
C ALA A 117 10.15 2.61 3.91
N LEU A 118 10.62 3.84 3.71
CA LEU A 118 10.12 5.01 4.43
C LEU A 118 8.65 5.31 4.09
N VAL A 119 8.29 5.26 2.81
CA VAL A 119 6.89 5.44 2.39
C VAL A 119 6.02 4.32 2.96
N ALA A 120 6.42 3.06 2.83
CA ALA A 120 5.70 1.92 3.38
C ALA A 120 5.45 2.07 4.88
N GLN A 121 6.47 2.45 5.65
CA GLN A 121 6.35 2.69 7.09
C GLN A 121 5.31 3.78 7.41
N LYS A 122 5.33 4.89 6.67
CA LYS A 122 4.34 5.97 6.83
C LYS A 122 2.93 5.50 6.54
N VAL A 123 2.71 4.76 5.44
CA VAL A 123 1.38 4.27 5.06
C VAL A 123 0.86 3.23 6.08
N VAL A 124 1.72 2.36 6.59
CA VAL A 124 1.37 1.39 7.65
C VAL A 124 1.04 2.11 8.96
N ALA A 125 1.85 3.09 9.36
CA ALA A 125 1.62 3.89 10.56
C ALA A 125 0.29 4.65 10.48
N ALA A 126 -0.02 5.29 9.35
CA ALA A 126 -1.27 6.00 9.13
C ALA A 126 -2.48 5.07 9.21
N ARG A 127 -2.43 3.89 8.57
CA ARG A 127 -3.49 2.87 8.65
C ARG A 127 -3.70 2.37 10.07
N SER A 128 -2.62 2.15 10.82
CA SER A 128 -2.68 1.72 12.22
C SER A 128 -3.31 2.80 13.12
N ALA A 129 -2.86 4.04 12.99
CA ALA A 129 -3.40 5.19 13.73
C ALA A 129 -4.90 5.38 13.45
N PHE A 130 -5.30 5.31 12.17
CA PHE A 130 -6.71 5.41 11.79
C PHE A 130 -7.56 4.28 12.39
N ARG A 131 -7.06 3.03 12.37
CA ARG A 131 -7.76 1.90 13.00
C ARG A 131 -7.93 2.13 14.50
N LYS A 132 -6.88 2.56 15.19
CA LYS A 132 -6.89 2.83 16.63
C LYS A 132 -7.85 3.96 17.00
N ALA A 133 -7.87 5.04 16.22
CA ALA A 133 -8.81 6.14 16.42
C ALA A 133 -10.27 5.68 16.26
N LYS A 134 -10.57 4.85 15.25
CA LYS A 134 -11.91 4.29 15.07
C LYS A 134 -12.34 3.36 16.21
N GLU A 135 -11.41 2.57 16.71
CA GLU A 135 -11.64 1.70 17.87
C GLU A 135 -11.95 2.55 19.11
N ASN A 136 -11.12 3.55 19.40
CA ASN A 136 -11.34 4.49 20.50
C ASN A 136 -12.70 5.19 20.40
N LEU A 137 -13.07 5.71 19.22
CA LEU A 137 -14.38 6.33 18.99
C LEU A 137 -15.53 5.35 19.23
N THR A 138 -15.38 4.09 18.82
CA THR A 138 -16.40 3.06 19.05
C THR A 138 -16.56 2.76 20.54
N ILE A 139 -15.45 2.67 21.28
CA ILE A 139 -15.44 2.44 22.73
C ILE A 139 -16.07 3.64 23.45
N CYS A 140 -15.56 4.85 23.19
CA CYS A 140 -16.01 6.07 23.84
C CYS A 140 -17.51 6.31 23.62
N ARG A 141 -18.00 6.15 22.38
CA ARG A 141 -19.44 6.24 22.06
C ARG A 141 -20.27 5.26 22.89
N ARG A 142 -19.81 4.01 23.03
CA ARG A 142 -20.53 2.99 23.80
C ARG A 142 -20.55 3.34 25.29
N ASP A 143 -19.45 3.85 25.80
CA ASP A 143 -19.31 4.16 27.22
C ASP A 143 -20.15 5.41 27.57
N VAL A 144 -20.12 6.47 26.77
CA VAL A 144 -21.01 7.64 26.90
C VAL A 144 -22.48 7.21 26.88
N ARG A 145 -22.88 6.36 25.93
CA ARG A 145 -24.25 5.87 25.87
C ARG A 145 -24.67 5.14 27.15
N LYS A 146 -23.79 4.31 27.71
CA LYS A 146 -24.06 3.59 28.96
C LYS A 146 -24.17 4.53 30.15
N LEU A 147 -23.30 5.53 30.24
CA LEU A 147 -23.35 6.53 31.31
C LEU A 147 -24.67 7.30 31.28
N ILE A 148 -25.09 7.78 30.11
CA ILE A 148 -26.37 8.48 29.96
C ILE A 148 -27.54 7.57 30.36
N SER A 149 -27.58 6.33 29.86
CA SER A 149 -28.66 5.39 30.22
C SER A 149 -28.71 5.11 31.72
N ALA A 150 -27.56 4.83 32.35
CA ALA A 150 -27.51 4.56 33.79
C ALA A 150 -27.95 5.78 34.62
N ALA A 151 -27.46 6.97 34.28
CA ALA A 151 -27.81 8.17 35.03
C ALA A 151 -29.30 8.55 34.91
N MET A 152 -29.90 8.33 33.74
CA MET A 152 -31.35 8.51 33.55
C MET A 152 -32.17 7.46 34.31
N GLU A 153 -31.73 6.20 34.33
CA GLU A 153 -32.39 5.10 35.05
C GLU A 153 -32.31 5.27 36.58
N GLU A 154 -31.16 5.73 37.08
CA GLU A 154 -30.90 5.96 38.50
C GLU A 154 -31.44 7.32 38.99
N GLY A 155 -31.87 8.19 38.07
CA GLY A 155 -32.39 9.52 38.41
C GLY A 155 -31.32 10.46 38.96
N ALA A 156 -30.09 10.34 38.48
CA ALA A 156 -28.98 11.19 38.91
C ALA A 156 -29.25 12.67 38.59
N ASP A 157 -28.81 13.57 39.47
CA ASP A 157 -28.93 15.01 39.27
C ASP A 157 -28.17 15.45 38.00
N GLY A 158 -28.82 16.22 37.13
CA GLY A 158 -28.21 16.72 35.90
C GLY A 158 -29.21 16.89 34.75
N ASN A 159 -28.84 17.65 33.73
CA ASN A 159 -29.63 17.79 32.52
C ASN A 159 -29.30 16.69 31.50
N TRP A 160 -29.57 15.43 31.86
CA TRP A 160 -29.26 14.27 31.02
C TRP A 160 -29.95 14.28 29.66
N ALA A 161 -31.09 14.98 29.53
CA ALA A 161 -31.75 15.18 28.23
C ALA A 161 -30.91 16.05 27.27
N ALA A 162 -30.21 17.07 27.79
CA ALA A 162 -29.29 17.87 26.97
C ALA A 162 -28.04 17.07 26.58
N VAL A 163 -27.48 16.28 27.51
CA VAL A 163 -26.34 15.39 27.25
C VAL A 163 -26.69 14.34 26.17
N GLU A 164 -27.86 13.70 26.28
CA GLU A 164 -28.38 12.78 25.27
C GLU A 164 -28.55 13.45 23.90
N ALA A 165 -29.04 14.69 23.85
CA ALA A 165 -29.19 15.43 22.59
C ALA A 165 -27.82 15.71 21.94
N MET A 166 -26.81 16.11 22.72
CA MET A 166 -25.43 16.31 22.23
C MET A 166 -24.82 15.00 21.72
N TYR A 167 -25.03 13.89 22.43
CA TYR A 167 -24.61 12.56 21.99
C TYR A 167 -25.24 12.18 20.63
N VAL A 168 -26.55 12.36 20.49
CA VAL A 168 -27.27 12.03 19.24
C VAL A 168 -26.76 12.89 18.07
N ASP A 169 -26.51 14.18 18.30
CA ASP A 169 -25.92 15.07 17.30
C ASP A 169 -24.54 14.57 16.85
N LEU A 170 -23.64 14.27 17.80
CA LEU A 170 -22.30 13.73 17.51
C LEU A 170 -22.34 12.45 16.68
N VAL A 171 -23.22 11.51 17.04
CA VAL A 171 -23.37 10.25 16.31
C VAL A 171 -23.89 10.49 14.89
N SER A 172 -24.81 11.45 14.71
CA SER A 172 -25.38 11.77 13.41
C SER A 172 -24.37 12.35 12.43
N ARG A 173 -23.29 12.97 12.93
CA ARG A 173 -22.21 13.57 12.14
C ARG A 173 -21.20 12.55 11.59
N ILE A 174 -21.21 11.29 12.05
CA ILE A 174 -20.27 10.27 11.60
C ILE A 174 -20.56 9.86 10.15
N PRO A 175 -19.67 10.13 9.17
CA PRO A 175 -19.90 9.75 7.77
C PRO A 175 -19.85 8.24 7.53
N ARG A 176 -20.43 7.77 6.42
CA ARG A 176 -20.33 6.36 6.00
C ARG A 176 -18.89 5.93 5.70
N SER A 177 -18.07 6.85 5.20
CA SER A 177 -16.65 6.64 4.89
C SER A 177 -15.84 7.76 5.55
N PRO A 178 -15.59 7.67 6.87
CA PRO A 178 -14.93 8.74 7.59
C PRO A 178 -13.45 8.82 7.25
N THR A 179 -12.91 10.02 7.20
CA THR A 179 -11.48 10.30 7.14
C THR A 179 -10.87 10.27 8.55
N MET A 180 -9.53 10.28 8.64
CA MET A 180 -8.85 10.39 9.93
C MET A 180 -9.27 11.66 10.70
N SER A 181 -9.44 12.78 9.99
CA SER A 181 -9.87 14.04 10.61
C SER A 181 -11.30 13.93 11.15
N ASP A 182 -12.21 13.28 10.43
CA ASP A 182 -13.59 13.08 10.90
C ASP A 182 -13.60 12.25 12.19
N VAL A 183 -12.83 11.16 12.23
CA VAL A 183 -12.76 10.28 13.41
C VAL A 183 -12.13 11.00 14.60
N ALA A 184 -11.04 11.75 14.38
CA ALA A 184 -10.35 12.46 15.44
C ALA A 184 -11.25 13.55 16.05
N ASN A 185 -11.85 14.41 15.22
CA ASN A 185 -12.70 15.50 15.70
C ASN A 185 -13.91 14.98 16.50
N ILE A 186 -14.59 13.95 16.00
CA ILE A 186 -15.77 13.39 16.69
C ILE A 186 -15.34 12.66 17.97
N LEU A 187 -14.17 12.01 17.98
CA LEU A 187 -13.63 11.37 19.18
C LEU A 187 -13.36 12.43 20.26
N ASP A 188 -12.68 13.52 19.91
CA ASP A 188 -12.35 14.59 20.86
C ASP A 188 -13.64 15.18 21.48
N GLU A 189 -14.66 15.48 20.66
CA GLU A 189 -15.94 15.97 21.17
C GLU A 189 -16.70 14.92 22.02
N MET A 190 -16.62 13.64 21.66
CA MET A 190 -17.24 12.55 22.43
C MET A 190 -16.53 12.33 23.77
N GLU A 191 -15.20 12.51 23.83
CA GLU A 191 -14.43 12.43 25.07
C GLU A 191 -14.77 13.60 26.00
N LEU A 192 -14.94 14.81 25.48
CA LEU A 192 -15.43 15.95 26.26
C LEU A 192 -16.81 15.68 26.85
N LEU A 193 -17.75 15.16 26.04
CA LEU A 193 -19.10 14.80 26.50
C LEU A 193 -19.09 13.70 27.57
N ARG A 194 -18.09 12.82 27.57
CA ARG A 194 -17.94 11.76 28.59
C ARG A 194 -17.47 12.32 29.94
N GLU A 195 -16.76 13.43 29.93
CA GLU A 195 -16.19 14.06 31.13
C GLU A 195 -17.13 15.06 31.80
N GLU A 196 -18.19 15.49 31.12
CA GLU A 196 -19.32 16.26 31.67
C GLU A 196 -20.26 15.40 32.53
#